data_AF-X1RRY1-F1
#
_entry.id   AF-X1RRY1-F1
#
_cell.length_a   1.000
_cell.length_b   1.000
_cell.length_c   1.000
_cell.angle_alpha   90.00
_cell.angle_beta   90.00
_cell.angle_gamma   90.00
#
_symmetry.space_group_name_H-M   'P 1'
#
loop_
_entity.id
_entity.type
_entity.pdbx_description
1 polymer ?
#
loop_
_entity_poly.entity_id
_entity_poly.type
_entity_poly.pdbx_seq_one_letter_code
_entity_poly.pdbx_strand_id
1 'polypeptide(L)'
;MWQPRQKQQQILERGWYWKESVPYGVNARWIFYKLYDYDHLFDADKKQAYHNLFLPLFSKARKQFYGNWKPNSLVDDSREEFLNGFGYFNEEEWLEIGISKQECILDKWQYSKYYVEIWFEAFAMKGQFEYFAPNISLVPFKGDASIEYKWRVAKRLEQMAERYPGKPIKILYFGDLDQKGLEIPKNALRDIKNWCSVSFDFIRGGLNLGDETKFNLGTSIDKISSYQWESLSHEQAGELITSVING
;
A
#
# COMPACT_ATOMS: atom_id res chain seq x y z
N MET A 1 -2.67 16.74 20.12
CA MET A 1 -3.81 16.55 19.18
C MET A 1 -3.84 17.73 18.22
N TRP A 2 -3.98 17.51 16.92
CA TRP A 2 -3.99 18.62 15.94
C TRP A 2 -5.30 19.39 15.99
N GLN A 3 -5.20 20.72 15.89
CA GLN A 3 -6.33 21.64 15.92
C GLN A 3 -6.37 22.43 14.60
N PRO A 4 -7.37 22.20 13.73
CA PRO A 4 -7.56 22.99 12.52
C PRO A 4 -8.07 24.40 12.85
N ARG A 5 -7.90 25.35 11.93
CA ARG A 5 -8.52 26.68 12.02
C ARG A 5 -10.04 26.57 11.89
N GLN A 6 -10.80 27.56 12.37
CA GLN A 6 -12.26 27.55 12.35
C GLN A 6 -12.86 27.23 10.96
N LYS A 7 -12.41 27.90 9.88
CA LYS A 7 -12.86 27.59 8.51
C LYS A 7 -12.54 26.15 8.09
N GLN A 8 -11.40 25.62 8.52
CA GLN A 8 -11.01 24.23 8.24
C GLN A 8 -11.86 23.22 9.02
N GLN A 9 -12.22 23.53 10.27
CA GLN A 9 -13.14 22.73 11.07
C GLN A 9 -14.50 22.64 10.38
N GLN A 10 -15.06 23.78 9.95
CA GLN A 10 -16.32 23.84 9.21
C GLN A 10 -16.28 22.96 7.94
N ILE A 11 -15.20 23.05 7.16
CA ILE A 11 -15.01 22.22 5.95
C ILE A 11 -14.99 20.72 6.30
N LEU A 12 -14.29 20.33 7.37
CA LEU A 12 -14.18 18.93 7.81
C LEU A 12 -15.49 18.38 8.37
N GLU A 13 -16.21 19.16 9.16
CA GLU A 13 -17.52 18.80 9.72
C GLU A 13 -18.55 18.64 8.61
N ARG A 14 -18.58 19.59 7.67
CA ARG A 14 -19.49 19.53 6.55
C ARG A 14 -19.14 18.39 5.59
N GLY A 15 -17.85 18.11 5.40
CA GLY A 15 -17.40 16.95 4.65
C GLY A 15 -17.86 15.65 5.29
N TRP A 16 -17.84 15.56 6.62
CA TRP A 16 -18.30 14.37 7.34
C TRP A 16 -19.81 14.18 7.18
N TYR A 17 -20.58 15.26 7.27
CA TYR A 17 -22.03 15.25 7.00
C TYR A 17 -22.35 14.63 5.63
N TRP A 18 -21.67 15.07 4.56
CA TRP A 18 -21.91 14.51 3.22
C TRP A 18 -21.53 13.04 3.11
N LYS A 19 -20.44 12.63 3.76
CA LYS A 19 -20.04 11.23 3.82
C LYS A 19 -21.11 10.36 4.47
N GLU A 20 -21.73 10.83 5.55
CA GLU A 20 -22.78 10.10 6.29
C GLU A 20 -24.16 10.19 5.63
N SER A 21 -24.37 11.15 4.73
CA SER A 21 -25.66 11.32 4.03
C SER A 21 -25.98 10.21 3.02
N VAL A 22 -25.04 9.32 2.74
CA VAL A 22 -25.18 8.23 1.77
C VAL A 22 -24.78 6.88 2.40
N PRO A 23 -25.41 5.77 1.99
CA PRO A 23 -25.17 4.45 2.59
C PRO A 23 -23.94 3.72 2.05
N TYR A 24 -23.21 4.31 1.10
CA TYR A 24 -22.08 3.70 0.41
C TYR A 24 -20.76 4.46 0.63
N GLY A 25 -19.65 3.79 0.33
CA GLY A 25 -18.32 4.39 0.37
C GLY A 25 -18.16 5.50 -0.67
N VAL A 26 -17.53 6.61 -0.27
CA VAL A 26 -17.28 7.75 -1.15
C VAL A 26 -15.79 8.07 -1.23
N ASN A 27 -15.36 8.54 -2.40
CA ASN A 27 -13.98 8.98 -2.59
C ASN A 27 -13.81 10.48 -2.29
N ALA A 28 -12.55 10.92 -2.23
CA ALA A 28 -12.21 12.31 -1.90
C ALA A 28 -12.78 13.33 -2.90
N ARG A 29 -12.84 13.01 -4.19
CA ARG A 29 -13.39 13.91 -5.21
C ARG A 29 -14.89 14.12 -4.99
N TRP A 30 -15.63 13.08 -4.68
CA TRP A 30 -17.07 13.16 -4.44
C TRP A 30 -17.39 14.15 -3.32
N ILE A 31 -16.69 14.05 -2.19
CA ILE A 31 -16.84 14.99 -1.06
C ILE A 31 -16.45 16.40 -1.47
N PHE A 32 -15.35 16.55 -2.20
CA PHE A 32 -14.92 17.87 -2.67
C PHE A 32 -15.99 18.56 -3.51
N TYR A 33 -16.60 17.86 -4.47
CA TYR A 33 -17.67 18.43 -5.29
C TYR A 33 -18.89 18.84 -4.45
N LYS A 34 -19.25 18.08 -3.42
CA LYS A 34 -20.33 18.49 -2.49
C LYS A 34 -20.00 19.78 -1.76
N LEU A 35 -18.81 19.88 -1.20
CA LEU A 35 -18.39 21.07 -0.44
C LEU A 35 -18.18 22.31 -1.33
N TYR A 36 -17.76 22.11 -2.58
CA TYR A 36 -17.51 23.19 -3.53
C TYR A 36 -18.79 23.64 -4.24
N ASP A 37 -19.53 22.72 -4.85
CA ASP A 37 -20.67 23.06 -5.71
C ASP A 37 -21.97 23.26 -4.92
N TYR A 38 -22.15 22.63 -3.74
CA TYR A 38 -23.39 22.76 -2.96
C TYR A 38 -23.25 23.66 -1.73
N ASP A 39 -22.15 23.54 -0.98
CA ASP A 39 -21.97 24.35 0.24
C ASP A 39 -21.14 25.63 0.01
N HIS A 40 -20.52 25.78 -1.17
CA HIS A 40 -19.72 26.95 -1.54
C HIS A 40 -18.66 27.35 -0.50
N LEU A 41 -17.98 26.37 0.12
CA LEU A 41 -17.03 26.61 1.21
C LEU A 41 -15.62 27.03 0.77
N PHE A 42 -15.40 27.18 -0.54
CA PHE A 42 -14.10 27.51 -1.13
C PHE A 42 -14.19 28.82 -1.92
N ASP A 43 -13.24 29.72 -1.66
CA ASP A 43 -13.17 31.02 -2.33
C ASP A 43 -12.29 30.97 -3.59
N ALA A 44 -11.42 29.96 -3.69
CA ALA A 44 -10.51 29.75 -4.81
C ALA A 44 -11.17 28.94 -5.93
N ASP A 45 -10.58 28.97 -7.14
CA ASP A 45 -11.03 28.12 -8.22
C ASP A 45 -10.95 26.63 -7.87
N LYS A 46 -11.77 25.83 -8.57
CA LYS A 46 -11.95 24.40 -8.29
C LYS A 46 -10.63 23.61 -8.25
N LYS A 47 -9.68 23.90 -9.12
CA LYS A 47 -8.41 23.17 -9.18
C LYS A 47 -7.51 23.55 -8.01
N GLN A 48 -7.39 24.83 -7.71
CA GLN A 48 -6.59 25.32 -6.59
C GLN A 48 -7.20 24.90 -5.24
N ALA A 49 -8.50 25.05 -5.07
CA ALA A 49 -9.22 24.63 -3.87
C ALA A 49 -8.99 23.14 -3.56
N TYR A 50 -9.04 22.29 -4.60
CA TYR A 50 -8.82 20.86 -4.46
C TYR A 50 -7.39 20.53 -4.01
N HIS A 51 -6.38 21.03 -4.71
CA HIS A 51 -4.99 20.65 -4.47
C HIS A 51 -4.34 21.36 -3.28
N ASN A 52 -4.68 22.63 -3.04
CA ASN A 52 -3.96 23.46 -2.06
C ASN A 52 -4.61 23.47 -0.68
N LEU A 53 -5.93 23.27 -0.59
CA LEU A 53 -6.65 23.29 0.66
C LEU A 53 -7.29 21.94 0.98
N PHE A 54 -8.18 21.45 0.11
CA PHE A 54 -8.98 20.26 0.39
C PHE A 54 -8.12 19.01 0.60
N LEU A 55 -7.29 18.63 -0.37
CA LEU A 55 -6.48 17.42 -0.29
C LEU A 55 -5.53 17.43 0.93
N PRO A 56 -4.74 18.48 1.19
CA PRO A 56 -3.87 18.55 2.37
C PRO A 56 -4.66 18.49 3.68
N LEU A 57 -5.80 19.19 3.75
CA LEU A 57 -6.64 19.25 4.95
C LEU A 57 -7.23 17.88 5.30
N PHE A 58 -7.90 17.23 4.36
CA PHE A 58 -8.52 15.92 4.57
C PHE A 58 -7.48 14.84 4.80
N SER A 59 -6.33 14.92 4.10
CA SER A 59 -5.21 14.01 4.36
C SER A 59 -4.73 14.13 5.79
N LYS A 60 -4.46 15.36 6.27
CA LYS A 60 -4.01 15.59 7.64
C LYS A 60 -5.03 15.12 8.67
N ALA A 61 -6.31 15.44 8.47
CA ALA A 61 -7.39 15.01 9.35
C ALA A 61 -7.48 13.49 9.48
N ARG A 62 -7.45 12.76 8.36
CA ARG A 62 -7.48 11.30 8.34
C ARG A 62 -6.25 10.67 8.99
N LYS A 63 -5.05 11.19 8.70
CA LYS A 63 -3.80 10.66 9.27
C LYS A 63 -3.70 10.88 10.79
N GLN A 64 -4.35 11.91 11.31
CA GLN A 64 -4.28 12.32 12.71
C GLN A 64 -5.54 12.01 13.52
N PHE A 65 -6.47 11.23 12.96
CA PHE A 65 -7.70 10.82 13.64
C PHE A 65 -8.51 12.02 14.16
N TYR A 66 -8.61 13.09 13.38
CA TYR A 66 -9.35 14.29 13.79
C TYR A 66 -10.86 14.05 13.74
N GLY A 67 -11.52 14.13 14.90
CA GLY A 67 -12.94 13.80 15.01
C GLY A 67 -13.20 12.35 14.55
N ASN A 68 -14.14 12.18 13.62
CA ASN A 68 -14.44 10.86 13.05
C ASN A 68 -13.59 10.52 11.80
N TRP A 69 -12.75 11.44 11.33
CA TRP A 69 -11.90 11.19 10.17
C TRP A 69 -10.81 10.18 10.50
N LYS A 70 -10.85 9.04 9.83
CA LYS A 70 -9.90 7.94 9.93
C LYS A 70 -9.22 7.68 8.59
N PRO A 71 -8.10 6.96 8.58
CA PRO A 71 -7.45 6.60 7.33
C PRO A 71 -8.34 5.82 6.36
N ASN A 72 -9.38 5.11 6.81
CA ASN A 72 -10.35 4.42 5.95
C ASN A 72 -11.66 5.18 5.67
N SER A 73 -11.78 6.46 6.05
CA SER A 73 -13.05 7.21 5.88
C SER A 73 -13.42 7.53 4.44
N LEU A 74 -12.48 7.45 3.49
CA LEU A 74 -12.71 7.68 2.06
C LEU A 74 -12.07 6.56 1.26
N VAL A 75 -12.84 5.99 0.33
CA VAL A 75 -12.46 4.80 -0.43
C VAL A 75 -11.53 5.15 -1.59
N ASP A 76 -10.61 4.23 -1.91
CA ASP A 76 -9.79 4.22 -3.12
C ASP A 76 -10.06 2.96 -3.95
N ASP A 77 -10.83 3.09 -5.02
CA ASP A 77 -11.23 1.97 -5.89
C ASP A 77 -10.17 1.61 -6.94
N SER A 78 -8.99 2.24 -6.92
CA SER A 78 -7.99 2.10 -8.00
C SER A 78 -6.87 1.08 -7.72
N ARG A 79 -6.80 0.54 -6.50
CA ARG A 79 -5.68 -0.28 -6.02
C ARG A 79 -6.16 -1.57 -5.35
N GLU A 80 -5.60 -2.68 -5.82
CA GLU A 80 -5.90 -4.04 -5.36
C GLU A 80 -4.61 -4.71 -4.85
N GLU A 81 -4.73 -5.53 -3.82
CA GLU A 81 -3.66 -6.36 -3.26
C GLU A 81 -3.83 -7.79 -3.78
N PHE A 82 -2.74 -8.48 -4.11
CA PHE A 82 -2.81 -9.88 -4.55
C PHE A 82 -2.34 -10.79 -3.42
N LEU A 83 -3.32 -11.34 -2.70
CA LEU A 83 -3.12 -12.18 -1.54
C LEU A 83 -2.86 -13.62 -1.97
N ASN A 84 -1.65 -14.11 -1.72
CA ASN A 84 -1.19 -15.43 -2.14
C ASN A 84 -0.58 -16.23 -0.99
N GLY A 85 -0.60 -17.56 -1.14
CA GLY A 85 -0.01 -18.52 -0.20
C GLY A 85 -0.91 -18.85 0.99
N PHE A 86 -2.12 -18.31 1.02
CA PHE A 86 -3.14 -18.66 1.99
C PHE A 86 -3.83 -19.97 1.59
N GLY A 87 -4.23 -20.73 2.61
CA GLY A 87 -4.92 -22.01 2.48
C GLY A 87 -5.60 -22.35 3.79
N TYR A 88 -6.05 -23.59 3.94
CA TYR A 88 -6.56 -24.08 5.22
C TYR A 88 -5.37 -24.23 6.19
N PHE A 89 -5.52 -23.64 7.38
CA PHE A 89 -4.49 -23.62 8.41
C PHE A 89 -4.31 -24.98 9.06
N ASN A 90 -5.37 -25.78 9.14
CA ASN A 90 -5.33 -27.13 9.69
C ASN A 90 -6.46 -28.00 9.09
N GLU A 91 -6.45 -29.27 9.48
CA GLU A 91 -7.45 -30.25 9.06
C GLU A 91 -8.87 -29.83 9.46
N GLU A 92 -9.07 -29.28 10.67
CA GLU A 92 -10.39 -28.84 11.14
C GLU A 92 -10.97 -27.72 10.26
N GLU A 93 -10.21 -26.67 9.96
CA GLU A 93 -10.63 -25.58 9.07
C GLU A 93 -10.94 -26.11 7.65
N TRP A 94 -10.17 -27.09 7.17
CA TRP A 94 -10.43 -27.74 5.89
C TRP A 94 -11.71 -28.57 5.90
N LEU A 95 -11.96 -29.35 6.96
CA LEU A 95 -13.17 -30.15 7.09
C LEU A 95 -14.42 -29.26 7.17
N GLU A 96 -14.34 -28.13 7.87
CA GLU A 96 -15.47 -27.20 8.03
C GLU A 96 -15.78 -26.38 6.77
N ILE A 97 -14.76 -25.91 6.06
CA ILE A 97 -14.92 -24.95 4.94
C ILE A 97 -14.64 -25.61 3.59
N GLY A 98 -13.60 -26.45 3.51
CA GLY A 98 -13.02 -26.96 2.28
C GLY A 98 -13.70 -28.20 1.70
N ILE A 99 -14.37 -29.04 2.50
CA ILE A 99 -15.14 -30.18 2.00
C ILE A 99 -16.18 -29.73 0.96
N SER A 100 -16.80 -28.57 1.15
CA SER A 100 -17.77 -28.01 0.21
C SER A 100 -17.18 -27.64 -1.15
N LYS A 101 -15.86 -27.38 -1.21
CA LYS A 101 -15.13 -26.89 -2.39
C LYS A 101 -14.28 -27.95 -3.08
N GLN A 102 -14.14 -29.15 -2.52
CA GLN A 102 -13.32 -30.26 -3.04
C GLN A 102 -11.85 -29.91 -3.34
N GLU A 103 -11.34 -28.83 -2.78
CA GLU A 103 -9.95 -28.40 -2.93
C GLU A 103 -9.30 -28.31 -1.54
N CYS A 104 -8.07 -28.84 -1.42
CA CYS A 104 -7.24 -28.71 -0.22
C CYS A 104 -5.99 -27.92 -0.59
N ILE A 105 -6.00 -26.61 -0.28
CA ILE A 105 -4.85 -25.72 -0.45
C ILE A 105 -4.22 -25.58 0.93
N LEU A 106 -2.97 -26.01 1.07
CA LEU A 106 -2.25 -25.91 2.34
C LEU A 106 -1.74 -24.48 2.56
N ASP A 107 -1.92 -23.97 3.78
CA ASP A 107 -1.34 -22.70 4.19
C ASP A 107 0.19 -22.81 4.31
N LYS A 108 0.91 -22.29 3.31
CA LYS A 108 2.38 -22.39 3.27
C LYS A 108 3.05 -21.65 4.43
N TRP A 109 2.38 -20.65 4.99
CA TRP A 109 2.94 -19.80 6.02
C TRP A 109 2.98 -20.52 7.35
N GLN A 110 2.11 -21.52 7.56
CA GLN A 110 2.06 -22.35 8.77
C GLN A 110 3.46 -22.86 9.16
N TYR A 111 4.17 -23.47 8.21
CA TYR A 111 5.48 -24.10 8.42
C TYR A 111 6.67 -23.19 8.13
N SER A 112 6.44 -22.00 7.57
CA SER A 112 7.49 -21.04 7.26
C SER A 112 8.05 -20.38 8.53
N LYS A 113 9.36 -20.10 8.58
CA LYS A 113 9.98 -19.38 9.72
C LYS A 113 9.47 -17.94 9.85
N TYR A 114 9.14 -17.32 8.72
CA TYR A 114 8.68 -15.93 8.62
C TYR A 114 7.39 -15.88 7.81
N TYR A 115 6.54 -14.89 8.09
CA TYR A 115 5.51 -14.45 7.16
C TYR A 115 6.13 -13.39 6.25
N VAL A 116 5.98 -13.55 4.92
CA VAL A 116 6.69 -12.71 3.94
C VAL A 116 5.71 -12.06 2.98
N GLU A 117 5.94 -10.79 2.68
CA GLU A 117 5.26 -10.08 1.59
C GLU A 117 6.26 -9.39 0.68
N ILE A 118 5.88 -9.24 -0.59
CA ILE A 118 6.63 -8.47 -1.57
C ILE A 118 5.87 -7.18 -1.85
N TRP A 119 6.49 -6.06 -1.54
CA TRP A 119 5.99 -4.72 -1.81
C TRP A 119 6.76 -4.13 -2.98
N PHE A 120 6.08 -3.46 -3.89
CA PHE A 120 6.76 -2.90 -5.05
C PHE A 120 6.10 -1.65 -5.62
N GLU A 121 6.92 -0.81 -6.26
CA GLU A 121 6.52 0.52 -6.71
C GLU A 121 5.65 0.50 -7.97
N ALA A 122 6.13 -0.16 -9.03
CA ALA A 122 5.54 -0.15 -10.35
C ALA A 122 4.69 -1.40 -10.62
N PHE A 123 3.44 -1.21 -11.04
CA PHE A 123 2.54 -2.34 -11.34
C PHE A 123 3.07 -3.26 -12.46
N ALA A 124 3.89 -2.72 -13.36
CA ALA A 124 4.53 -3.47 -14.45
C ALA A 124 5.37 -4.66 -13.95
N MET A 125 5.91 -4.58 -12.73
CA MET A 125 6.73 -5.63 -12.12
C MET A 125 5.92 -6.88 -11.71
N LYS A 126 4.59 -6.77 -11.62
CA LYS A 126 3.69 -7.82 -11.11
C LYS A 126 3.95 -9.18 -11.77
N GLY A 127 4.03 -9.22 -13.09
CA GLY A 127 4.19 -10.48 -13.83
C GLY A 127 5.48 -11.23 -13.51
N GLN A 128 6.57 -10.50 -13.22
CA GLN A 128 7.84 -11.11 -12.80
C GLN A 128 7.73 -11.71 -11.40
N PHE A 129 7.07 -11.03 -10.46
CA PHE A 129 6.85 -11.57 -9.12
C PHE A 129 5.89 -12.75 -9.12
N GLU A 130 4.84 -12.73 -9.94
CA GLU A 130 3.95 -13.89 -10.08
C GLU A 130 4.69 -15.12 -10.63
N TYR A 131 5.69 -14.91 -11.49
CA TYR A 131 6.50 -16.00 -12.04
C TYR A 131 7.56 -16.52 -11.07
N PHE A 132 8.37 -15.63 -10.48
CA PHE A 132 9.50 -16.01 -9.62
C PHE A 132 9.12 -16.22 -8.15
N ALA A 133 7.99 -15.68 -7.71
CA ALA A 133 7.51 -15.73 -6.33
C ALA A 133 6.00 -16.03 -6.24
N PRO A 134 5.49 -17.07 -6.95
CA PRO A 134 4.06 -17.29 -7.19
C PRO A 134 3.22 -17.39 -5.93
N ASN A 135 3.82 -17.85 -4.84
CA ASN A 135 3.11 -18.10 -3.61
C ASN A 135 3.17 -16.93 -2.62
N ILE A 136 3.93 -15.85 -2.88
CA ILE A 136 4.10 -14.74 -1.93
C ILE A 136 3.07 -13.63 -2.22
N SER A 137 2.50 -13.05 -1.17
CA SER A 137 1.55 -11.95 -1.31
C SER A 137 2.23 -10.70 -1.88
N LEU A 138 1.56 -10.05 -2.84
CA LEU A 138 2.09 -8.95 -3.65
C LEU A 138 1.32 -7.65 -3.35
N VAL A 139 2.04 -6.60 -2.96
CA VAL A 139 1.49 -5.29 -2.57
C VAL A 139 2.02 -4.19 -3.50
N PRO A 140 1.32 -3.87 -4.60
CA PRO A 140 1.71 -2.81 -5.52
C PRO A 140 1.31 -1.41 -5.01
N PHE A 141 2.26 -0.48 -4.96
CA PHE A 141 2.00 0.89 -4.52
C PHE A 141 1.46 1.80 -5.65
N LYS A 142 1.87 1.54 -6.91
CA LYS A 142 1.54 2.36 -8.09
C LYS A 142 1.92 3.83 -7.86
N GLY A 143 3.18 4.08 -7.49
CA GLY A 143 3.65 5.40 -7.04
C GLY A 143 3.24 5.71 -5.60
N ASP A 144 2.74 6.92 -5.31
CA ASP A 144 2.31 7.28 -3.95
C ASP A 144 0.94 6.65 -3.62
N ALA A 145 0.97 5.64 -2.75
CA ALA A 145 -0.22 4.92 -2.31
C ALA A 145 -1.18 5.82 -1.52
N SER A 146 -2.47 5.62 -1.72
CA SER A 146 -3.51 6.36 -1.00
C SER A 146 -3.49 6.07 0.51
N ILE A 147 -4.09 6.98 1.28
CA ILE A 147 -4.19 6.84 2.74
C ILE A 147 -4.98 5.59 3.13
N GLU A 148 -6.08 5.28 2.43
CA GLU A 148 -6.89 4.09 2.70
C GLU A 148 -6.12 2.82 2.38
N TYR A 149 -5.43 2.76 1.23
CA TYR A 149 -4.64 1.60 0.84
C TYR A 149 -3.57 1.27 1.88
N LYS A 150 -2.80 2.28 2.32
CA LYS A 150 -1.79 2.12 3.37
C LYS A 150 -2.39 1.66 4.70
N TRP A 151 -3.57 2.16 5.06
CA TRP A 151 -4.26 1.70 6.26
C TRP A 151 -4.69 0.24 6.15
N ARG A 152 -5.25 -0.15 5.00
CA ARG A 152 -5.66 -1.54 4.75
C ARG A 152 -4.48 -2.50 4.85
N VAL A 153 -3.34 -2.14 4.25
CA VAL A 153 -2.08 -2.89 4.40
C VAL A 153 -1.68 -2.98 5.88
N ALA A 154 -1.69 -1.88 6.63
CA ALA A 154 -1.37 -1.90 8.06
C ALA A 154 -2.27 -2.85 8.86
N LYS A 155 -3.58 -2.83 8.61
CA LYS A 155 -4.55 -3.70 9.31
C LYS A 155 -4.46 -5.15 8.88
N ARG A 156 -4.10 -5.41 7.62
CA ARG A 156 -3.80 -6.76 7.17
C ARG A 156 -2.57 -7.34 7.86
N LEU A 157 -1.52 -6.56 8.07
CA LEU A 157 -0.34 -7.03 8.84
C LEU A 157 -0.71 -7.43 10.27
N GLU A 158 -1.60 -6.67 10.92
CA GLU A 158 -2.13 -7.04 12.25
C GLU A 158 -2.90 -8.36 12.21
N GLN A 159 -3.78 -8.54 11.21
CA GLN A 159 -4.51 -9.79 11.01
C GLN A 159 -3.56 -10.98 10.75
N MET A 160 -2.47 -10.77 10.01
CA MET A 160 -1.49 -11.83 9.74
C MET A 160 -0.69 -12.20 10.99
N ALA A 161 -0.36 -11.23 11.84
CA ALA A 161 0.27 -11.51 13.12
C ALA A 161 -0.65 -12.28 14.07
N GLU A 162 -1.96 -12.01 14.04
CA GLU A 162 -2.97 -12.77 14.78
C GLU A 162 -3.13 -14.20 14.24
N ARG A 163 -3.18 -14.36 12.91
CA ARG A 163 -3.27 -15.67 12.24
C ARG A 163 -2.02 -16.52 12.45
N TYR A 164 -0.84 -15.90 12.55
CA TYR A 164 0.44 -16.59 12.74
C TYR A 164 1.17 -16.12 14.02
N PRO A 165 0.68 -16.49 15.22
CA PRO A 165 1.22 -15.99 16.48
C PRO A 165 2.72 -16.27 16.63
N GLY A 166 3.48 -15.24 17.01
CA GLY A 166 4.93 -15.34 17.24
C GLY A 166 5.79 -15.46 15.98
N LYS A 167 5.19 -15.47 14.78
CA LYS A 167 5.93 -15.52 13.51
C LYS A 167 6.35 -14.10 13.09
N PRO A 168 7.66 -13.82 12.94
CA PRO A 168 8.09 -12.49 12.51
C PRO A 168 7.64 -12.20 11.07
N ILE A 169 7.24 -10.96 10.83
CA ILE A 169 6.83 -10.46 9.51
C ILE A 169 8.01 -9.80 8.81
N LYS A 170 8.32 -10.24 7.59
CA LYS A 170 9.32 -9.64 6.70
C LYS A 170 8.66 -9.05 5.46
N ILE A 171 8.97 -7.81 5.17
CA ILE A 171 8.52 -7.08 3.98
C ILE A 171 9.70 -6.89 3.05
N LEU A 172 9.64 -7.47 1.87
CA LEU A 172 10.65 -7.36 0.81
C LEU A 172 10.21 -6.26 -0.16
N TYR A 173 10.92 -5.13 -0.18
CA TYR A 173 10.55 -3.98 -1.01
C TYR A 173 11.41 -3.87 -2.27
N PHE A 174 10.75 -3.79 -3.42
CA PHE A 174 11.38 -3.64 -4.73
C PHE A 174 10.93 -2.34 -5.41
N GLY A 175 11.89 -1.57 -5.90
CA GLY A 175 11.64 -0.31 -6.61
C GLY A 175 12.88 0.16 -7.34
N ASP A 176 12.74 1.27 -8.04
CA ASP A 176 13.80 1.84 -8.87
C ASP A 176 14.94 2.42 -8.01
N LEU A 177 16.10 2.60 -8.65
CA LEU A 177 17.21 3.36 -8.09
C LEU A 177 17.10 4.81 -8.57
N ASP A 178 16.20 5.56 -7.93
CA ASP A 178 16.14 7.02 -8.04
C ASP A 178 15.77 7.66 -6.68
N GLN A 179 15.94 8.99 -6.56
CA GLN A 179 15.66 9.70 -5.30
C GLN A 179 14.20 9.53 -4.86
N LYS A 180 13.25 9.33 -5.79
CA LYS A 180 11.83 9.11 -5.49
C LYS A 180 11.54 7.67 -5.07
N GLY A 181 12.16 6.66 -5.67
CA GLY A 181 12.07 5.25 -5.29
C GLY A 181 12.64 4.95 -3.91
N LEU A 182 13.42 5.87 -3.34
CA LEU A 182 13.82 5.88 -1.93
C LEU A 182 12.84 6.64 -1.01
N GLU A 183 12.09 7.62 -1.52
CA GLU A 183 11.19 8.49 -0.74
C GLU A 183 9.75 7.96 -0.63
N ILE A 184 9.23 7.38 -1.72
CA ILE A 184 7.92 6.72 -1.77
C ILE A 184 7.80 5.64 -0.70
N PRO A 185 8.74 4.68 -0.58
CA PRO A 185 8.68 3.70 0.51
C PRO A 185 8.78 4.39 1.86
N LYS A 186 9.58 5.46 2.04
CA LYS A 186 9.71 6.13 3.35
C LYS A 186 8.41 6.73 3.84
N ASN A 187 7.69 7.47 2.99
CA ASN A 187 6.44 8.11 3.39
C ASN A 187 5.33 7.07 3.66
N ALA A 188 5.22 6.06 2.78
CA ALA A 188 4.23 5.04 2.95
C ALA A 188 4.52 4.13 4.15
N LEU A 189 5.77 3.72 4.32
CA LEU A 189 6.26 2.94 5.47
C LEU A 189 6.06 3.69 6.77
N ARG A 190 6.31 5.00 6.82
CA ARG A 190 6.05 5.82 8.02
C ARG A 190 4.58 5.79 8.39
N ASP A 191 3.69 6.03 7.43
CA ASP A 191 2.25 6.00 7.69
C ASP A 191 1.80 4.60 8.15
N ILE A 192 2.23 3.53 7.48
CA ILE A 192 1.90 2.14 7.83
C ILE A 192 2.42 1.79 9.23
N LYS A 193 3.69 2.09 9.54
CA LYS A 193 4.27 1.85 10.87
C LYS A 193 3.55 2.61 11.98
N ASN A 194 3.05 3.82 11.70
CA ASN A 194 2.29 4.59 12.68
C ASN A 194 0.89 4.02 12.94
N TRP A 195 0.34 3.23 12.02
CA TRP A 195 -1.02 2.68 12.08
C TRP A 195 -1.07 1.18 12.41
N CYS A 196 0.05 0.51 12.24
CA CYS A 196 0.24 -0.90 12.52
C CYS A 196 0.74 -1.06 13.96
N SER A 197 0.04 -1.86 14.75
CA SER A 197 0.42 -2.20 16.13
C SER A 197 1.48 -3.30 16.20
N VAL A 198 1.78 -3.97 15.09
CA VAL A 198 2.76 -5.05 15.02
C VAL A 198 4.06 -4.60 14.36
N SER A 199 5.18 -5.10 14.88
CA SER A 199 6.49 -4.86 14.28
C SER A 199 6.72 -5.75 13.06
N PHE A 200 7.39 -5.20 12.06
CA PHE A 200 7.81 -5.95 10.88
C PHE A 200 9.15 -5.43 10.37
N ASP A 201 9.93 -6.34 9.81
CA ASP A 201 11.22 -6.04 9.20
C ASP A 201 11.01 -5.57 7.76
N PHE A 202 11.66 -4.47 7.39
CA PHE A 202 11.59 -3.93 6.04
C PHE A 202 12.95 -4.08 5.36
N ILE A 203 13.01 -4.92 4.34
CA ILE A 203 14.23 -5.29 3.61
C ILE A 203 14.10 -4.73 2.21
N ARG A 204 15.04 -3.85 1.81
CA ARG A 204 15.08 -3.34 0.45
C ARG A 204 15.76 -4.37 -0.45
N GLY A 205 15.00 -4.92 -1.38
CA GLY A 205 15.45 -5.84 -2.43
C GLY A 205 15.40 -5.24 -3.84
N GLY A 206 15.03 -3.96 -4.01
CA GLY A 206 15.07 -3.29 -5.31
C GLY A 206 16.50 -3.00 -5.82
N LEU A 207 16.62 -2.28 -6.94
CA LEU A 207 17.91 -1.88 -7.51
C LEU A 207 18.75 -1.08 -6.49
N ASN A 208 19.96 -1.54 -6.18
CA ASN A 208 20.91 -0.91 -5.27
C ASN A 208 22.06 -0.25 -6.04
N LEU A 209 22.79 0.64 -5.38
CA LEU A 209 24.00 1.22 -5.96
C LEU A 209 25.01 0.10 -6.28
N GLY A 210 25.53 0.09 -7.50
CA GLY A 210 26.41 -0.95 -8.04
C GLY A 210 25.68 -1.96 -8.93
N ASP A 211 24.35 -2.10 -8.82
CA ASP A 211 23.56 -2.98 -9.69
C ASP A 211 23.56 -2.48 -11.13
N GLU A 212 23.69 -1.17 -11.35
CA GLU A 212 23.83 -0.59 -12.68
C GLU A 212 25.06 -1.11 -13.43
N THR A 213 26.16 -1.32 -12.71
CA THR A 213 27.39 -1.85 -13.28
C THR A 213 27.33 -3.37 -13.38
N LYS A 214 26.79 -4.03 -12.35
CA LYS A 214 26.64 -5.49 -12.31
C LYS A 214 25.77 -6.01 -13.45
N PHE A 215 24.64 -5.35 -13.71
CA PHE A 215 23.66 -5.78 -14.71
C PHE A 215 23.77 -5.01 -16.03
N ASN A 216 24.76 -4.11 -16.17
CA ASN A 216 24.97 -3.29 -17.35
C ASN A 216 23.69 -2.53 -17.78
N LEU A 217 23.06 -1.86 -16.82
CA LEU A 217 21.78 -1.20 -17.03
C LEU A 217 21.95 0.11 -17.80
N GLY A 218 21.07 0.33 -18.78
CA GLY A 218 20.91 1.64 -19.42
C GLY A 218 20.37 2.67 -18.43
N THR A 219 20.69 3.95 -18.66
CA THR A 219 20.05 5.05 -17.92
C THR A 219 18.61 5.23 -18.39
N SER A 220 17.73 5.63 -17.46
CA SER A 220 16.34 5.98 -17.77
C SER A 220 16.23 7.01 -18.91
N ILE A 221 15.19 6.86 -19.73
CA ILE A 221 14.84 7.80 -20.82
C ILE A 221 14.48 9.18 -20.26
N ASP A 222 13.94 9.25 -19.04
CA ASP A 222 13.39 10.47 -18.45
C ASP A 222 14.39 11.23 -17.57
N LYS A 223 15.42 10.54 -17.04
CA LYS A 223 16.41 11.13 -16.13
C LYS A 223 17.78 10.46 -16.26
N ILE A 224 18.76 11.27 -16.65
CA ILE A 224 20.19 10.93 -16.58
C ILE A 224 20.52 10.62 -15.10
N SER A 225 21.15 9.47 -14.82
CA SER A 225 21.48 8.93 -13.47
C SER A 225 20.35 8.29 -12.66
N SER A 226 19.29 7.80 -13.30
CA SER A 226 18.33 6.88 -12.67
C SER A 226 18.25 5.56 -13.43
N TYR A 227 18.04 4.47 -12.70
CA TYR A 227 17.95 3.13 -13.25
C TYR A 227 16.58 2.54 -12.93
N GLN A 228 15.90 2.08 -13.98
CA GLN A 228 14.54 1.56 -13.92
C GLN A 228 14.58 0.04 -13.89
N TRP A 229 13.72 -0.54 -13.07
CA TRP A 229 13.54 -1.98 -12.98
C TRP A 229 13.21 -2.59 -14.35
N GLU A 230 12.46 -1.88 -15.19
CA GLU A 230 12.10 -2.29 -16.55
C GLU A 230 13.31 -2.46 -17.49
N SER A 231 14.49 -1.98 -17.11
CA SER A 231 15.74 -2.19 -17.87
C SER A 231 16.38 -3.56 -17.61
N LEU A 232 15.92 -4.30 -16.60
CA LEU A 232 16.42 -5.64 -16.30
C LEU A 232 15.91 -6.66 -17.33
N SER A 233 16.77 -7.59 -17.74
CA SER A 233 16.32 -8.80 -18.45
C SER A 233 15.49 -9.68 -17.52
N HIS A 234 14.77 -10.65 -18.11
CA HIS A 234 14.01 -11.64 -17.34
C HIS A 234 14.90 -12.40 -16.33
N GLU A 235 16.08 -12.81 -16.77
CA GLU A 235 17.06 -13.55 -15.97
C GLU A 235 17.62 -12.69 -14.83
N GLN A 236 17.94 -11.42 -15.12
CA GLN A 236 18.47 -10.49 -14.13
C GLN A 236 17.42 -10.18 -13.05
N ALA A 237 16.17 -9.93 -13.44
CA ALA A 237 15.06 -9.75 -12.50
C ALA A 237 14.87 -11.02 -11.65
N GLY A 238 14.94 -12.21 -12.25
CA GLY A 238 14.87 -13.48 -11.55
C GLY A 238 15.97 -13.67 -10.51
N GLU A 239 17.23 -13.39 -10.86
CA GLU A 239 18.37 -13.46 -9.94
C GLU A 239 18.17 -12.54 -8.74
N LEU A 240 17.72 -11.30 -8.99
CA LEU A 240 17.53 -10.30 -7.96
C LEU A 240 16.37 -10.65 -7.02
N ILE A 241 15.23 -11.07 -7.57
CA ILE A 241 14.05 -11.49 -6.78
C ILE A 241 14.38 -12.71 -5.92
N THR A 242 14.96 -13.75 -6.52
CA THR A 242 15.20 -15.03 -5.82
C THR A 242 16.31 -14.92 -4.78
N SER A 243 17.36 -14.12 -5.03
CA SER A 243 18.42 -13.90 -4.03
C SER A 243 17.90 -13.22 -2.78
N VAL A 244 16.99 -12.24 -2.91
CA VAL A 244 16.38 -11.54 -1.77
C VAL A 244 15.39 -12.45 -1.03
N ILE A 245 14.61 -13.28 -1.73
CA ILE A 245 13.66 -14.21 -1.09
C ILE A 245 14.39 -15.30 -0.28
N ASN A 246 15.53 -15.77 -0.77
CA ASN A 246 16.27 -16.87 -0.16
C ASN A 246 17.29 -16.42 0.92
N GLY A 247 17.51 -15.12 1.08
CA GLY A 247 18.39 -14.53 2.11
C GLY A 247 17.72 -14.31 3.46
#